data_AF-A0A175VH22-F1
#
_entry.id   AF-A0A175VH22-F1
#
_cell.length_a   1.000
_cell.length_b   1.000
_cell.length_c   1.000
_cell.angle_alpha   90.00
_cell.angle_beta   90.00
_cell.angle_gamma   90.00
#
_symmetry.space_group_name_H-M   'P 1'
#
loop_
_entity.id
_entity.type
_entity.pdbx_description
1 polymer ?
#
loop_
_entity_poly.entity_id
_entity_poly.type
_entity_poly.pdbx_seq_one_letter_code
_entity_poly.pdbx_strand_id
1 'polypeptide(L)'
;MEQKNAIRQVAVPWAPSRQLPPGLVVAELHQDLWSDSLTIMLGRARSIDLPPQLLCRVHFRHIYALRVMEDCDLAEGKDSHAIEEQIQIITPSRFASWFHQESDGLHLDEDLQHYRISTWDYCADVLTSSAPELSFLAQSE
;
A
#
# COMPACT_ATOMS: atom_id res chain seq x y z
N MET A 1 34.04 11.38 3.38
CA MET A 1 33.39 11.63 2.08
C MET A 1 32.40 10.50 1.86
N GLU A 2 31.22 10.58 2.48
CA GLU A 2 30.17 9.57 2.29
C GLU A 2 29.31 10.00 1.10
N GLN A 3 29.57 9.42 -0.07
CA GLN A 3 28.55 9.38 -1.12
C GLN A 3 27.46 8.44 -0.63
N LYS A 4 26.47 8.96 0.09
CA LYS A 4 25.17 8.30 0.25
C LYS A 4 24.59 8.15 -1.16
N ASN A 5 24.81 7.00 -1.78
CA ASN A 5 24.08 6.57 -2.97
C ASN A 5 22.60 6.47 -2.56
N ALA A 6 21.90 7.60 -2.64
CA ALA A 6 20.47 7.63 -2.42
C ALA A 6 19.82 6.89 -3.58
N ILE A 7 19.46 5.63 -3.36
CA ILE A 7 18.66 4.85 -4.30
C ILE A 7 17.40 5.66 -4.61
N ARG A 8 17.28 6.17 -5.84
CA ARG A 8 16.10 6.92 -6.27
C ARG A 8 14.98 5.92 -6.51
N GLN A 9 14.02 5.87 -5.59
CA GLN A 9 12.84 5.01 -5.73
C GLN A 9 11.84 5.69 -6.68
N VAL A 10 11.22 4.90 -7.54
CA VAL A 10 10.13 5.33 -8.41
C VAL A 10 8.85 4.65 -7.91
N ALA A 11 7.78 5.43 -7.79
CA ALA A 11 6.44 4.92 -7.55
C ALA A 11 5.70 4.86 -8.87
N VAL A 12 5.28 3.68 -9.29
CA VAL A 12 4.53 3.45 -10.54
C VAL A 12 3.11 3.01 -10.17
N PRO A 13 2.06 3.60 -10.74
CA PRO A 13 0.69 3.18 -10.45
C PRO A 13 0.48 1.71 -10.79
N TRP A 14 -0.13 0.96 -9.88
CA TRP A 14 -0.55 -0.39 -10.20
C TRP A 14 -1.73 -0.32 -11.17
N ALA A 15 -1.59 -0.87 -12.39
CA ALA A 15 -2.57 -0.65 -13.46
C ALA A 15 -4.05 -0.90 -13.04
N PRO A 16 -4.38 -1.95 -12.26
CA PRO A 16 -5.73 -2.17 -11.74
C PRO A 16 -6.26 -1.07 -10.81
N SER A 17 -5.43 -0.26 -10.17
CA SER A 17 -5.88 0.79 -9.26
C SER A 17 -6.28 2.08 -9.99
N ARG A 18 -6.02 2.23 -11.29
CA ARG A 18 -6.36 3.45 -12.05
C ARG A 18 -7.86 3.74 -12.16
N GLN A 19 -8.69 2.73 -11.91
CA GLN A 19 -10.15 2.80 -11.87
C GLN A 19 -10.68 3.22 -10.48
N LEU A 20 -9.80 3.36 -9.48
CA LEU A 20 -10.19 3.83 -8.16
C LEU A 20 -10.46 5.33 -8.19
N PRO A 21 -11.53 5.80 -7.51
CA PRO A 21 -11.74 7.23 -7.35
C PRO A 21 -10.63 7.85 -6.48
N PRO A 22 -10.28 9.13 -6.68
CA PRO A 22 -9.35 9.83 -5.79
C PRO A 22 -9.94 10.01 -4.39
N GLY A 23 -9.06 10.25 -3.40
CA GLY A 23 -9.48 10.61 -2.04
C GLY A 23 -10.10 9.47 -1.22
N LEU A 24 -9.70 8.23 -1.49
CA LEU A 24 -10.06 7.09 -0.66
C LEU A 24 -9.36 7.14 0.71
N VAL A 25 -10.02 6.56 1.70
CA VAL A 25 -9.49 6.31 3.05
C VAL A 25 -9.43 4.80 3.32
N VAL A 26 -8.53 4.38 4.20
CA VAL A 26 -8.54 3.00 4.70
C VAL A 26 -9.67 2.84 5.71
N ALA A 27 -10.66 2.04 5.37
CA ALA A 27 -11.80 1.77 6.25
C ALA A 27 -11.52 0.60 7.18
N GLU A 28 -10.84 -0.44 6.67
CA GLU A 28 -10.46 -1.62 7.44
C GLU A 28 -9.11 -2.15 6.95
N LEU A 29 -8.28 -2.60 7.88
CA LEU A 29 -7.02 -3.30 7.60
C LEU A 29 -6.98 -4.54 8.48
N HIS A 30 -6.96 -5.72 7.85
CA HIS A 30 -6.96 -7.00 8.53
C HIS A 30 -5.84 -7.89 8.03
N GLN A 31 -4.88 -8.19 8.90
CA GLN A 31 -3.82 -9.15 8.64
C GLN A 31 -4.16 -10.49 9.30
N ASP A 32 -4.25 -11.54 8.50
CA ASP A 32 -4.37 -12.91 8.98
C ASP A 32 -3.00 -13.60 8.86
N LEU A 33 -2.34 -13.75 10.02
CA LEU A 33 -1.01 -14.34 10.13
C LEU A 33 -1.00 -15.85 9.84
N TRP A 34 -2.15 -16.53 9.93
CA TRP A 34 -2.23 -17.99 9.73
C TRP A 34 -2.42 -18.35 8.26
N SER A 35 -3.20 -17.54 7.53
CA SER A 35 -3.37 -17.69 6.08
C SER A 35 -2.36 -16.90 5.26
N ASP A 36 -1.46 -16.17 5.94
CA ASP A 36 -0.47 -15.30 5.32
C ASP A 36 -1.10 -14.33 4.31
N SER A 37 -2.15 -13.64 4.77
CA SER A 37 -2.94 -12.75 3.95
C SER A 37 -3.20 -11.41 4.61
N LEU A 38 -3.38 -10.39 3.78
CA LEU A 38 -3.71 -9.04 4.21
C LEU A 38 -4.88 -8.53 3.37
N THR A 39 -5.92 -8.06 4.04
CA THR A 39 -7.07 -7.44 3.41
C THR A 39 -7.14 -5.98 3.80
N ILE A 40 -7.16 -5.10 2.80
CA ILE A 40 -7.33 -3.65 2.97
C ILE A 40 -8.64 -3.26 2.29
N MET A 41 -9.57 -2.71 3.07
CA MET A 41 -10.84 -2.17 2.57
C MET A 41 -10.69 -0.67 2.39
N LEU A 42 -10.91 -0.18 1.17
CA LEU A 42 -10.87 1.23 0.85
C LEU A 42 -12.28 1.76 0.67
N GLY A 43 -12.51 2.97 1.18
CA GLY A 43 -13.82 3.60 1.14
C GLY A 43 -13.75 5.11 0.94
N ARG A 44 -14.93 5.71 0.77
CA ARG A 44 -15.10 7.17 0.73
C ARG A 44 -15.50 7.67 2.11
N ALA A 45 -14.75 8.64 2.64
CA ALA A 45 -15.14 9.35 3.85
C ALA A 45 -16.50 10.05 3.65
N ARG A 46 -17.36 10.02 4.67
CA ARG A 46 -18.70 10.63 4.63
C ARG A 46 -18.82 11.80 5.60
N SER A 47 -18.90 11.48 6.88
CA SER A 47 -18.96 12.42 8.00
C SER A 47 -18.10 11.87 9.13
N ILE A 48 -17.67 12.72 10.06
CA ILE A 48 -16.94 12.31 11.26
C ILE A 48 -17.72 11.29 12.12
N ASP A 49 -19.06 11.36 12.05
CA ASP A 49 -19.94 10.49 12.84
C ASP A 49 -20.34 9.18 12.12
N LEU A 50 -19.91 8.98 10.87
CA LEU A 50 -20.30 7.83 10.06
C LEU A 50 -19.07 7.08 9.55
N PRO A 51 -19.07 5.74 9.57
CA PRO A 51 -17.98 4.98 8.99
C PRO A 51 -17.86 5.27 7.49
N PRO A 52 -16.65 5.16 6.90
CA PRO A 52 -16.47 5.29 5.47
C PRO A 52 -17.40 4.35 4.69
N GLN A 53 -17.88 4.81 3.53
CA GLN A 53 -18.61 3.94 2.62
C GLN A 53 -17.60 3.06 1.88
N LEU A 54 -17.62 1.76 2.13
CA LEU A 54 -16.72 0.80 1.49
C LEU A 54 -16.95 0.77 -0.03
N LEU A 55 -15.87 0.81 -0.81
CA LEU A 55 -15.92 0.84 -2.28
C LEU A 55 -15.16 -0.32 -2.91
N CYS A 56 -14.00 -0.68 -2.36
CA CYS A 56 -13.24 -1.80 -2.88
C CYS A 56 -12.42 -2.50 -1.79
N ARG A 57 -12.02 -3.71 -2.13
CA ARG A 57 -11.16 -4.58 -1.34
C ARG A 57 -9.90 -4.87 -2.12
N VAL A 58 -8.75 -4.67 -1.48
CA VAL A 58 -7.45 -5.12 -1.95
C VAL A 58 -7.03 -6.29 -1.07
N HIS A 59 -6.80 -7.44 -1.67
CA HIS A 59 -6.42 -8.66 -0.96
C HIS A 59 -5.04 -9.13 -1.41
N PHE A 60 -4.14 -9.26 -0.46
CA PHE A 60 -2.77 -9.75 -0.66
C PHE A 60 -2.62 -11.15 -0.05
N ARG A 61 -1.72 -11.93 -0.63
CA ARG A 61 -1.29 -13.25 -0.14
C ARG A 61 0.23 -13.30 -0.13
N HIS A 62 0.82 -14.26 0.58
CA HIS A 62 2.28 -14.46 0.61
C HIS A 62 3.00 -13.19 1.11
N ILE A 63 2.67 -12.76 2.33
CA ILE A 63 3.14 -11.51 2.91
C ILE A 63 4.45 -11.73 3.64
N TYR A 64 5.51 -11.10 3.15
CA TYR A 64 6.84 -11.16 3.75
C TYR A 64 7.06 -10.06 4.78
N ALA A 65 6.53 -8.86 4.51
CA ALA A 65 6.61 -7.74 5.42
C ALA A 65 5.45 -6.77 5.21
N LEU A 66 4.96 -6.21 6.31
CA LEU A 66 3.96 -5.15 6.35
C LEU A 66 4.47 -4.02 7.23
N ARG A 67 4.39 -2.79 6.73
CA ARG A 67 4.60 -1.57 7.52
C ARG A 67 3.41 -0.65 7.32
N VAL A 68 2.77 -0.26 8.41
CA VAL A 68 1.68 0.73 8.42
C VAL A 68 2.18 2.01 9.09
N MET A 69 1.95 3.15 8.44
CA MET A 69 2.27 4.47 8.94
C MET A 69 0.98 5.29 8.99
N GLU A 70 0.65 5.77 10.18
CA GLU A 70 -0.42 6.75 10.44
C GLU A 70 0.09 8.15 10.15
N ASP A 71 -0.80 9.04 9.71
CA ASP A 71 -0.51 10.42 9.34
C ASP A 71 0.60 10.52 8.29
N CYS A 72 0.20 10.43 7.02
CA CYS A 72 1.08 10.61 5.87
C CYS A 72 1.66 12.04 5.81
N ASP A 73 2.61 12.38 6.68
CA ASP A 73 3.50 13.55 6.62
C ASP A 73 4.42 13.52 5.37
N LEU A 74 4.14 12.61 4.42
CA LEU A 74 4.81 12.52 3.12
C LEU A 74 4.50 13.72 2.21
N ALA A 75 3.64 14.64 2.63
CA ALA A 75 3.44 15.94 1.98
C ALA A 75 4.56 16.95 2.36
N GLU A 76 5.83 16.58 2.18
CA GLU A 76 6.89 17.58 1.96
C GLU A 76 6.69 18.21 0.57
N GLY A 77 5.72 19.11 0.46
CA GLY A 77 5.47 19.81 -0.79
C GLY A 77 4.03 20.26 -0.91
N LYS A 78 3.85 21.58 -0.75
CA LYS A 78 2.67 22.37 -1.12
C LYS A 78 1.86 21.73 -2.26
N ASP A 79 0.78 21.08 -1.89
CA ASP A 79 -0.58 21.27 -2.41
C ASP A 79 -1.41 20.06 -1.94
N SER A 80 -2.56 20.35 -1.35
CA SER A 80 -3.57 19.38 -0.92
C SER A 80 -4.26 18.72 -2.12
N HIS A 81 -3.49 18.14 -3.05
CA HIS A 81 -4.03 17.35 -4.13
C HIS A 81 -4.51 16.02 -3.56
N ALA A 82 -5.74 15.63 -3.90
CA ALA A 82 -6.23 14.31 -3.56
C ALA A 82 -5.25 13.27 -4.09
N ILE A 83 -4.90 12.26 -3.29
CA ILE A 83 -4.04 11.16 -3.76
C ILE A 83 -4.78 10.50 -4.93
N GLU A 84 -4.29 10.71 -6.14
CA GLU A 84 -4.91 10.20 -7.38
C GLU A 84 -4.59 8.71 -7.57
N GLU A 85 -3.44 8.26 -7.06
CA GLU A 85 -2.89 6.92 -7.29
C GLU A 85 -2.72 6.20 -5.95
N GLN A 86 -3.78 5.58 -5.44
CA GLN A 86 -3.77 5.03 -4.08
C GLN A 86 -2.93 3.77 -3.97
N ILE A 87 -2.68 3.04 -5.06
CA ILE A 87 -1.87 1.82 -5.03
C ILE A 87 -0.75 1.94 -6.05
N GLN A 88 0.47 1.84 -5.57
CA GLN A 88 1.69 2.02 -6.36
C GLN A 88 2.62 0.83 -6.15
N ILE A 89 3.37 0.50 -7.20
CA ILE A 89 4.49 -0.41 -7.17
C ILE A 89 5.75 0.43 -7.00
N ILE A 90 6.55 0.12 -5.99
CA ILE A 90 7.77 0.87 -5.69
C ILE A 90 8.99 0.10 -6.22
N THR A 91 9.72 0.73 -7.14
CA THR A 91 10.94 0.14 -7.71
C THR A 91 12.01 1.20 -8.01
N PRO A 92 13.29 0.97 -7.67
CA PRO A 92 13.76 -0.06 -6.73
C PRO A 92 13.19 0.14 -5.31
N SER A 93 13.08 -0.94 -4.54
CA SER A 93 12.55 -0.90 -3.17
C SER A 93 13.64 -0.92 -2.10
N ARG A 94 13.76 0.18 -1.35
CA ARG A 94 14.57 0.22 -0.13
C ARG A 94 13.99 -0.67 0.98
N PHE A 95 12.67 -0.85 0.99
CA PHE A 95 12.00 -1.71 1.97
C PHE A 95 12.35 -3.18 1.73
N ALA A 96 12.33 -3.64 0.47
CA ALA A 96 12.81 -4.98 0.11
C ALA A 96 14.31 -5.15 0.41
N SER A 97 15.11 -4.13 0.13
CA SER A 97 16.56 -4.17 0.43
C SER A 97 16.82 -4.32 1.94
N TRP A 98 16.09 -3.57 2.78
CA TRP A 98 16.14 -3.71 4.23
C TRP A 98 15.66 -5.11 4.68
N PHE A 99 14.55 -5.59 4.14
CA PHE A 99 14.01 -6.91 4.48
C PHE A 99 15.00 -8.05 4.19
N HIS A 100 15.70 -8.01 3.05
CA HIS A 100 16.74 -8.99 2.74
C HIS A 100 17.93 -8.92 3.71
N GLN A 101 18.29 -7.73 4.21
CA GLN A 101 19.35 -7.58 5.21
C GLN A 101 18.92 -8.17 6.56
N GLU A 102 17.70 -7.86 7.01
CA GLU A 102 17.19 -8.34 8.30
C GLU A 102 16.90 -9.84 8.31
N SER A 103 16.54 -10.41 7.16
CA SER A 103 16.31 -11.85 6.98
C SER A 103 17.58 -12.65 6.64
N ASP A 104 18.77 -12.02 6.70
CA ASP A 104 20.05 -12.63 6.33
C ASP A 104 20.02 -13.34 4.95
N GLY A 105 19.29 -12.73 4.01
CA GLY A 105 19.15 -13.24 2.65
C GLY A 105 18.27 -14.48 2.47
N LEU A 106 17.49 -14.90 3.47
CA LEU A 106 16.64 -16.10 3.40
C LEU A 106 15.68 -16.12 2.20
N HIS A 107 15.25 -14.94 1.73
CA HIS A 107 14.25 -14.77 0.67
C HIS A 107 14.81 -14.16 -0.63
N LEU A 108 16.12 -14.27 -0.88
CA LEU A 108 16.75 -13.68 -2.08
C LEU A 108 16.27 -14.29 -3.40
N ASP A 109 15.80 -15.53 -3.39
CA ASP A 109 15.29 -16.24 -4.58
C ASP A 109 13.80 -15.95 -4.86
N GLU A 110 13.11 -15.26 -3.94
CA GLU A 110 11.71 -14.89 -4.08
C GLU A 110 11.57 -13.61 -4.94
N ASP A 111 10.59 -13.60 -5.85
CA ASP A 111 10.28 -12.42 -6.66
C ASP A 111 9.43 -11.42 -5.86
N LEU A 112 10.07 -10.76 -4.89
CA LEU A 112 9.39 -9.83 -3.97
C LEU A 112 9.03 -8.52 -4.67
N GLN A 113 7.74 -8.20 -4.67
CA GLN A 113 7.21 -6.93 -5.13
C GLN A 113 6.78 -6.05 -3.95
N HIS A 114 7.25 -4.80 -3.95
CA HIS A 114 6.81 -3.78 -3.01
C HIS A 114 5.60 -3.01 -3.54
N TYR A 115 4.45 -3.20 -2.87
CA TYR A 115 3.25 -2.39 -3.04
C TYR A 115 3.14 -1.33 -1.94
N ARG A 116 2.79 -0.11 -2.33
CA ARG A 116 2.42 0.98 -1.43
C ARG A 116 0.97 1.33 -1.63
N ILE A 117 0.20 1.32 -0.55
CA ILE A 117 -1.16 1.82 -0.49
C ILE A 117 -1.12 3.17 0.22
N SER A 118 -1.34 4.25 -0.50
CA SER A 118 -1.36 5.62 0.01
C SER A 118 -2.80 6.13 0.01
N THR A 119 -3.28 6.47 1.20
CA THR A 119 -4.57 7.13 1.43
C THR A 119 -4.34 8.42 2.21
N TRP A 120 -5.39 9.22 2.38
CA TRP A 120 -5.28 10.48 3.11
C TRP A 120 -4.78 10.29 4.55
N ASP A 121 -5.21 9.21 5.19
CA ASP A 121 -5.01 8.93 6.61
C ASP A 121 -3.92 7.87 6.88
N TYR A 122 -3.69 6.95 5.93
CA TYR A 122 -2.70 5.87 6.09
C TYR A 122 -1.80 5.68 4.87
N CYS A 123 -0.57 5.24 5.14
CA CYS A 123 0.30 4.61 4.16
C CYS A 123 0.69 3.20 4.62
N ALA A 124 0.36 2.20 3.81
CA ALA A 124 0.74 0.81 4.04
C ALA A 124 1.74 0.36 2.95
N ASP A 125 2.92 -0.07 3.38
CA ASP A 125 3.91 -0.73 2.53
C ASP A 125 3.83 -2.24 2.74
N VAL A 126 3.68 -2.99 1.66
CA VAL A 126 3.52 -4.45 1.64
C VAL A 126 4.60 -5.07 0.74
N LEU A 127 5.33 -6.05 1.26
CA LEU A 127 6.18 -6.95 0.47
C LEU A 127 5.46 -8.28 0.30
N THR A 128 5.30 -8.70 -0.95
CA THR A 128 4.65 -9.96 -1.32
C THR A 128 5.30 -10.55 -2.56
N SER A 129 5.27 -11.88 -2.71
CA SER A 129 5.65 -12.57 -3.95
C SER A 129 4.49 -12.76 -4.93
N SER A 130 3.31 -12.21 -4.63
CA SER A 130 2.10 -12.37 -5.43
C SER A 130 1.38 -11.05 -5.65
N ALA A 131 0.93 -10.82 -6.89
CA ALA A 131 0.11 -9.65 -7.19
C ALA A 131 -1.20 -9.69 -6.37
N PRO A 132 -1.63 -8.56 -5.78
CA PRO A 132 -2.87 -8.51 -5.03
C PRO A 132 -4.10 -8.63 -5.94
N GLU A 133 -5.21 -9.04 -5.35
CA GLU A 133 -6.53 -9.06 -5.98
C GLU A 133 -7.30 -7.78 -5.61
N LEU A 134 -7.85 -7.10 -6.61
CA LEU A 134 -8.71 -5.92 -6.42
C LEU A 134 -10.16 -6.30 -6.77
N SER A 135 -11.08 -6.08 -5.83
CA SER A 135 -12.51 -6.31 -6.02
C SER A 135 -13.31 -5.06 -5.66
N PHE A 136 -14.24 -4.63 -6.53
CA PHE A 136 -15.21 -3.59 -6.18
C PHE A 136 -16.39 -4.20 -5.45
N LEU A 137 -16.89 -3.47 -4.46
CA LEU A 137 -18.10 -3.83 -3.75
C LEU A 137 -19.30 -3.28 -4.52
N ALA A 138 -20.36 -4.08 -4.63
CA ALA A 138 -21.62 -3.60 -5.18
C ALA A 138 -22.14 -2.47 -4.29
N GLN A 139 -22.40 -1.30 -4.87
CA GLN A 139 -23.08 -0.23 -4.17
C GLN A 139 -24.52 -0.70 -3.95
N SER A 140 -24.88 -0.97 -2.70
CA SER A 140 -26.28 -1.14 -2.33
C SER A 140 -26.92 0.25 -2.44
N GLU A 141 -27.81 0.44 -3.40
CA GLU A 141 -28.61 1.66 -3.59
C GLU A 141 -29.47 1.98 -2.36
#